data_AF-A0A5B9DER6-F1
#
_entry.id   AF-A0A5B9DER6-F1
#
_cell.length_a   1.000
_cell.length_b   1.000
_cell.length_c   1.000
_cell.angle_alpha   90.00
_cell.angle_beta   90.00
_cell.angle_gamma   90.00
#
_symmetry.space_group_name_H-M   'P 1'
#
loop_
_entity.id
_entity.type
_entity.pdbx_description
1 polymer ?
#
loop_
_entity_poly.entity_id
_entity_poly.type
_entity_poly.pdbx_seq_one_letter_code
_entity_poly.pdbx_strand_id
1 'polypeptide(L)'
;MLFWEKSFEDQIEPFQTEMLSSFLSAINHNIKEMIANSSKGIKNIEMGNLIVIVTDIKSLGVEMVTISDSDNEKNIRKIIPEFIKILNENASLFKDFDGNMSVFEILDFKILQIIEKNKKILKKGKVLKEKLEIKEKGLPGQEGNKFVHEVKHPHYDKYTKFDEERKFLEDRLKETAALPKKIEILNSIDQIDHKLKEKPNIEKNKQRRKKFQVELQSTKERMKYFLEQTKQAINRSIQHSKGKLIYETDFKDAYLNLYSFSSKLKFIGRDDLCTKYREFAKILIEKPEDQERNFSNVIKKILDLSEDMESYFK
;
A
#
# COMPACT_ATOMS: atom_id res chain seq x y z
N MET A 1 -5.60 -14.92 21.64
CA MET A 1 -5.45 -13.84 20.62
C MET A 1 -6.60 -13.97 19.64
N LEU A 2 -7.25 -12.86 19.29
CA LEU A 2 -8.36 -12.85 18.32
C LEU A 2 -7.80 -12.81 16.90
N PHE A 3 -8.15 -13.78 16.07
CA PHE A 3 -7.67 -13.88 14.67
C PHE A 3 -8.64 -13.22 13.67
N TRP A 4 -9.95 -13.33 13.93
CA TRP A 4 -10.99 -12.89 13.01
C TRP A 4 -12.30 -12.63 13.76
N GLU A 5 -13.02 -11.59 13.37
CA GLU A 5 -14.28 -11.16 13.99
C GLU A 5 -15.31 -10.79 12.92
N LYS A 6 -16.57 -11.17 13.15
CA LYS A 6 -17.68 -10.63 12.39
C LYS A 6 -18.92 -10.40 13.24
N SER A 7 -19.34 -9.14 13.31
CA SER A 7 -20.65 -8.76 13.86
C SER A 7 -21.67 -8.53 12.75
N PHE A 8 -22.91 -8.94 13.02
CA PHE A 8 -24.07 -8.74 12.17
C PHE A 8 -25.13 -7.85 12.83
N GLU A 9 -24.82 -7.33 14.02
CA GLU A 9 -25.61 -6.33 14.72
C GLU A 9 -25.03 -4.95 14.46
N ASP A 10 -25.90 -3.97 14.18
CA ASP A 10 -25.52 -2.62 13.76
C ASP A 10 -24.96 -1.74 14.91
N GLN A 11 -24.86 -2.26 16.14
CA GLN A 11 -24.63 -1.46 17.36
C GLN A 11 -23.51 -1.95 18.30
N ILE A 12 -22.62 -2.85 17.86
CA ILE A 12 -21.50 -3.30 18.70
C ILE A 12 -20.22 -2.58 18.27
N GLU A 13 -19.69 -1.74 19.16
CA GLU A 13 -18.42 -1.05 18.93
C GLU A 13 -17.24 -2.03 19.02
N PRO A 14 -16.17 -1.88 18.20
CA PRO A 14 -15.04 -2.82 18.17
C PRO A 14 -14.41 -3.10 19.55
N PHE A 15 -14.32 -2.07 20.40
CA PHE A 15 -13.82 -2.20 21.77
C PHE A 15 -14.68 -3.13 22.65
N GLN A 16 -16.00 -3.16 22.44
CA GLN A 16 -16.90 -4.02 23.18
C GLN A 16 -16.73 -5.49 22.78
N THR A 17 -16.47 -5.77 21.50
CA THR A 17 -16.19 -7.15 21.06
C THR A 17 -14.83 -7.64 21.57
N GLU A 18 -13.80 -6.80 21.55
CA GLU A 18 -12.48 -7.14 22.08
C GLU A 18 -12.53 -7.44 23.59
N MET A 19 -13.25 -6.61 24.35
CA MET A 19 -13.48 -6.83 25.78
C MET A 19 -14.23 -8.14 26.05
N LEU A 20 -15.25 -8.45 25.24
CA LEU A 20 -16.04 -9.67 25.38
C LEU A 20 -15.26 -10.93 24.98
N SER A 21 -14.45 -10.85 23.92
CA SER A 21 -13.52 -11.91 23.52
C SER A 21 -12.47 -12.20 24.60
N SER A 22 -11.92 -11.15 25.21
CA SER A 22 -10.96 -11.24 26.32
C SER A 22 -11.60 -11.85 27.57
N PHE A 23 -12.84 -11.44 27.89
CA PHE A 23 -13.62 -11.99 28.99
C PHE A 23 -13.91 -13.49 28.80
N LEU A 24 -14.39 -13.89 27.63
CA LEU A 24 -14.69 -15.30 27.33
C LEU A 24 -13.42 -16.17 27.32
N SER A 25 -12.32 -15.65 26.80
CA SER A 25 -11.02 -16.33 26.85
C SER A 25 -10.56 -16.54 28.30
N ALA A 26 -10.70 -15.53 29.15
CA ALA A 26 -10.36 -15.60 30.57
C ALA A 26 -11.24 -16.63 31.32
N ILE A 27 -12.57 -16.64 31.09
CA ILE A 27 -13.45 -17.64 31.71
C ILE A 27 -13.06 -19.05 31.23
N ASN A 28 -12.83 -19.26 29.94
CA ASN A 28 -12.50 -20.57 29.40
C ASN A 28 -11.15 -21.09 29.88
N HIS A 29 -10.15 -20.20 30.02
CA HIS A 29 -8.86 -20.55 30.61
C HIS A 29 -9.01 -20.99 32.08
N ASN A 30 -9.71 -20.20 32.90
CA ASN A 30 -9.94 -20.54 34.31
C ASN A 30 -10.74 -21.86 34.46
N ILE A 31 -11.75 -22.10 33.62
CA ILE A 31 -12.54 -23.35 33.67
C ILE A 31 -11.71 -24.56 33.22
N LYS A 32 -10.82 -24.41 32.23
CA LYS A 32 -9.89 -25.46 31.82
C LYS A 32 -8.89 -25.81 32.94
N GLU A 33 -8.43 -24.82 33.70
CA GLU A 33 -7.56 -25.04 34.86
C GLU A 33 -8.30 -25.71 36.03
N MET A 34 -9.55 -25.29 36.30
CA MET A 34 -10.36 -25.88 37.37
C MET A 34 -10.80 -27.32 37.10
N ILE A 35 -11.00 -27.70 35.83
CA ILE A 35 -11.41 -29.06 35.42
C ILE A 35 -10.20 -29.81 34.86
N ALA A 36 -9.20 -30.03 35.71
CA ALA A 36 -7.90 -30.62 35.35
C ALA A 36 -7.95 -32.01 34.66
N ASN A 37 -9.10 -32.70 34.64
CA ASN A 37 -9.26 -34.05 34.09
C ASN A 37 -10.40 -34.22 33.08
N SER A 38 -10.97 -33.14 32.53
CA SER A 38 -11.96 -33.26 31.45
C SER A 38 -11.53 -32.48 30.22
N SER A 39 -11.39 -33.17 29.09
CA SER A 39 -11.01 -32.60 27.78
C SER A 39 -12.10 -31.70 27.17
N LYS A 40 -13.06 -31.22 27.97
CA LYS A 40 -14.24 -30.48 27.53
C LYS A 40 -14.23 -29.15 28.30
N GLY A 41 -13.70 -28.11 27.65
CA GLY A 41 -13.85 -26.73 28.12
C GLY A 41 -15.31 -26.27 28.08
N ILE A 42 -15.54 -24.96 28.20
CA ILE A 42 -16.88 -24.39 28.12
C ILE A 42 -17.46 -24.69 26.74
N LYS A 43 -18.68 -25.24 26.70
CA LYS A 43 -19.39 -25.49 25.43
C LYS A 43 -20.44 -24.43 25.13
N ASN A 44 -21.21 -24.05 26.14
CA ASN A 44 -22.23 -23.02 26.05
C ASN A 44 -22.19 -22.13 27.29
N ILE A 45 -22.48 -20.84 27.12
CA ILE A 45 -22.81 -19.93 28.21
C ILE A 45 -24.16 -19.29 27.88
N GLU A 46 -25.11 -19.42 28.78
CA GLU A 46 -26.43 -18.79 28.65
C GLU A 46 -26.40 -17.45 29.41
N MET A 47 -26.69 -16.36 28.69
CA MET A 47 -26.67 -14.99 29.21
C MET A 47 -28.02 -14.32 28.94
N GLY A 48 -29.04 -14.72 29.70
CA GLY A 48 -30.42 -14.24 29.50
C GLY A 48 -30.97 -14.66 28.15
N ASN A 49 -31.20 -13.70 27.25
CA ASN A 49 -31.72 -13.97 25.90
C ASN A 49 -30.61 -14.32 24.88
N LEU A 50 -29.35 -14.29 25.28
CA LEU A 50 -28.22 -14.62 24.42
C LEU A 50 -27.64 -15.97 24.80
N ILE A 51 -27.16 -16.68 23.78
CA ILE A 51 -26.37 -17.89 23.93
C ILE A 51 -25.00 -17.67 23.30
N VAL A 52 -23.95 -18.01 24.06
CA VAL A 52 -22.58 -18.07 23.59
C VAL A 52 -22.22 -19.53 23.39
N ILE A 53 -21.86 -19.91 22.17
CA ILE A 53 -21.42 -21.26 21.82
C ILE A 53 -19.93 -21.22 21.53
N VAL A 54 -19.15 -21.99 22.28
CA VAL A 54 -17.71 -22.10 22.12
C VAL A 54 -17.39 -23.46 21.52
N THR A 55 -16.74 -23.44 20.36
CA THR A 55 -16.39 -24.65 19.60
C THR A 55 -14.88 -24.72 19.40
N ASP A 56 -14.26 -25.73 20.03
CA ASP A 56 -12.84 -26.02 19.88
C ASP A 56 -12.56 -26.68 18.52
N ILE A 57 -11.69 -26.07 17.72
CA ILE A 57 -11.25 -26.57 16.42
C ILE A 57 -9.83 -27.09 16.54
N LYS A 58 -9.73 -28.29 17.12
CA LYS A 58 -8.46 -28.94 17.48
C LYS A 58 -7.44 -29.03 16.34
N SER A 59 -7.90 -29.22 15.12
CA SER A 59 -7.05 -29.30 13.91
C SER A 59 -6.29 -28.01 13.61
N LEU A 60 -6.77 -26.87 14.11
CA LEU A 60 -6.20 -25.54 13.91
C LEU A 60 -5.62 -24.95 15.19
N GLY A 61 -5.87 -25.57 16.34
CA GLY A 61 -5.47 -25.01 17.63
C GLY A 61 -6.19 -23.70 17.99
N VAL A 62 -7.39 -23.47 17.44
CA VAL A 62 -8.17 -22.25 17.68
C VAL A 62 -9.56 -22.56 18.19
N GLU A 63 -10.16 -21.56 18.85
CA GLU A 63 -11.53 -21.63 19.34
C GLU A 63 -12.42 -20.70 18.53
N MET A 64 -13.56 -21.20 18.08
CA MET A 64 -14.61 -20.40 17.46
C MET A 64 -15.67 -20.08 18.50
N VAL A 65 -15.93 -18.79 18.68
CA VAL A 65 -16.97 -18.28 19.57
C VAL A 65 -18.10 -17.73 18.71
N THR A 66 -19.32 -18.18 18.94
CA THR A 66 -20.52 -17.65 18.30
C THR A 66 -21.48 -17.11 19.35
N ILE A 67 -22.03 -15.92 19.11
CA ILE A 67 -22.99 -15.27 20.00
C ILE A 67 -24.26 -15.04 19.20
N SER A 68 -25.40 -15.46 19.75
CA SER A 68 -26.70 -15.27 19.10
C SER A 68 -27.84 -15.17 20.11
N ASP A 69 -29.02 -14.75 19.67
CA ASP A 69 -30.26 -15.00 20.42
C ASP A 69 -30.41 -16.49 20.74
N SER A 70 -30.91 -16.80 21.94
CA SER A 70 -31.19 -18.17 22.38
C SER A 70 -32.17 -18.90 21.45
N ASP A 71 -33.15 -18.17 20.89
CA ASP A 71 -34.09 -18.68 19.88
C ASP A 71 -33.41 -19.21 18.61
N ASN A 72 -32.17 -18.77 18.32
CA ASN A 72 -31.43 -19.14 17.13
C ASN A 72 -30.46 -20.32 17.34
N GLU A 73 -30.36 -20.87 18.56
CA GLU A 73 -29.40 -21.93 18.91
C GLU A 73 -29.41 -23.09 17.91
N LYS A 74 -30.61 -23.62 17.58
CA LYS A 74 -30.75 -24.76 16.67
C LYS A 74 -30.24 -24.46 15.26
N ASN A 75 -30.36 -23.21 14.81
CA ASN A 75 -29.89 -22.80 13.48
C ASN A 75 -28.38 -22.58 13.49
N ILE A 76 -27.84 -21.97 14.54
CA ILE A 76 -26.39 -21.78 14.70
C ILE A 76 -25.67 -23.13 14.77
N ARG A 77 -26.18 -24.08 15.55
CA ARG A 77 -25.61 -25.44 15.63
C ARG A 77 -25.56 -26.17 14.29
N LYS A 78 -26.47 -25.87 13.35
CA LYS A 78 -26.45 -26.45 12.00
C LYS A 78 -25.36 -25.86 11.11
N ILE A 79 -25.01 -24.59 11.34
CA ILE A 79 -24.03 -23.87 10.53
C ILE A 79 -22.60 -24.07 11.03
N ILE A 80 -22.40 -24.27 12.33
CA ILE A 80 -21.08 -24.50 12.93
C ILE A 80 -20.24 -25.54 12.16
N PRO A 81 -20.77 -26.70 11.75
CA PRO A 81 -20.03 -27.66 10.93
C PRO A 81 -19.57 -27.08 9.57
N GLU A 82 -20.36 -26.24 8.94
CA GLU A 82 -20.02 -25.59 7.66
C GLU A 82 -18.91 -24.54 7.86
N PHE A 83 -18.94 -23.80 8.98
CA PHE A 83 -17.84 -22.90 9.35
C PHE A 83 -16.56 -23.66 9.62
N ILE A 84 -16.61 -24.73 10.43
CA ILE A 84 -15.44 -25.58 10.71
C ILE A 84 -14.84 -26.12 9.42
N LYS A 85 -15.68 -26.52 8.45
CA LYS A 85 -15.22 -26.99 7.14
C LYS A 85 -14.43 -25.90 6.42
N ILE A 86 -14.95 -24.68 6.30
CA ILE A 86 -14.21 -23.56 5.70
C ILE A 86 -12.91 -23.28 6.44
N LEU A 87 -12.94 -23.22 7.77
CA LEU A 87 -11.74 -22.90 8.55
C LEU A 87 -10.65 -23.94 8.33
N ASN A 88 -11.01 -25.23 8.27
CA ASN A 88 -10.08 -26.30 7.95
C ASN A 88 -9.58 -26.28 6.50
N GLU A 89 -10.43 -25.92 5.53
CA GLU A 89 -10.01 -25.74 4.13
C GLU A 89 -8.97 -24.62 3.97
N ASN A 90 -8.94 -23.66 4.91
CA ASN A 90 -7.97 -22.56 4.94
C ASN A 90 -7.03 -22.69 6.15
N ALA A 91 -6.72 -23.92 6.58
CA ALA A 91 -5.89 -24.19 7.75
C ALA A 91 -4.51 -23.52 7.71
N SER A 92 -3.97 -23.27 6.51
CA SER A 92 -2.68 -22.59 6.32
C SER A 92 -2.68 -21.17 6.87
N LEU A 93 -3.83 -20.50 7.01
CA LEU A 93 -3.93 -19.16 7.59
C LEU A 93 -3.57 -19.13 9.09
N PHE A 94 -3.72 -20.27 9.76
CA PHE A 94 -3.52 -20.39 11.21
C PHE A 94 -2.13 -20.92 11.57
N LYS A 95 -1.42 -21.51 10.60
CA LYS A 95 -0.05 -22.01 10.76
C LYS A 95 0.91 -20.87 10.43
N ASP A 96 1.86 -20.59 11.34
CA ASP A 96 2.88 -19.55 11.18
C ASP A 96 2.33 -18.12 11.03
N PHE A 97 1.23 -17.82 11.74
CA PHE A 97 0.62 -16.50 11.74
C PHE A 97 1.59 -15.39 12.20
N ASP A 98 1.83 -14.40 11.34
CA ASP A 98 2.81 -13.32 11.52
C ASP A 98 2.26 -12.05 12.19
N GLY A 99 0.98 -12.06 12.58
CA GLY A 99 0.29 -10.90 13.13
C GLY A 99 -0.59 -10.14 12.14
N ASN A 100 -0.56 -10.47 10.84
CA ASN A 100 -1.35 -9.75 9.84
C ASN A 100 -2.81 -10.24 9.76
N MET A 101 -3.72 -9.55 10.44
CA MET A 101 -5.15 -9.93 10.47
C MET A 101 -5.87 -9.83 9.12
N SER A 102 -5.35 -9.07 8.14
CA SER A 102 -6.04 -8.90 6.84
C SER A 102 -6.11 -10.18 6.02
N VAL A 103 -5.24 -11.16 6.29
CA VAL A 103 -5.23 -12.45 5.58
C VAL A 103 -6.50 -13.26 5.88
N PHE A 104 -7.18 -13.00 7.00
CA PHE A 104 -8.44 -13.66 7.35
C PHE A 104 -9.67 -13.06 6.65
N GLU A 105 -9.55 -11.93 5.94
CA GLU A 105 -10.66 -11.35 5.14
C GLU A 105 -11.14 -12.29 4.03
N ILE A 106 -10.30 -13.25 3.62
CA ILE A 106 -10.65 -14.32 2.69
C ILE A 106 -11.83 -15.19 3.18
N LEU A 107 -12.01 -15.28 4.50
CA LEU A 107 -13.07 -16.05 5.13
C LEU A 107 -14.42 -15.34 5.07
N ASP A 108 -14.43 -14.00 4.99
CA ASP A 108 -15.64 -13.19 5.05
C ASP A 108 -16.67 -13.61 4.02
N PHE A 109 -16.25 -13.79 2.77
CA PHE A 109 -17.18 -14.11 1.69
C PHE A 109 -17.80 -15.51 1.86
N LYS A 110 -16.98 -16.51 2.18
CA LYS A 110 -17.45 -17.90 2.35
C LYS A 110 -18.38 -18.02 3.56
N ILE A 111 -18.06 -17.32 4.65
CA ILE A 111 -18.90 -17.26 5.85
C ILE A 111 -20.22 -16.54 5.57
N LEU A 112 -20.17 -15.39 4.87
CA LEU A 112 -21.38 -14.65 4.46
C LEU A 112 -22.32 -15.50 3.60
N GLN A 113 -21.78 -16.30 2.67
CA GLN A 113 -22.58 -17.19 1.84
C GLN A 113 -23.30 -18.28 2.65
N ILE A 114 -22.65 -18.85 3.68
CA ILE A 114 -23.32 -19.84 4.54
C ILE A 114 -24.46 -19.18 5.31
N ILE A 115 -24.22 -18.00 5.87
CA ILE A 115 -25.22 -17.26 6.63
C ILE A 115 -26.41 -16.90 5.70
N GLU A 116 -26.15 -16.48 4.48
CA GLU A 116 -27.19 -16.17 3.49
C GLU A 116 -28.02 -17.40 3.11
N LYS A 117 -27.38 -18.56 2.90
CA LYS A 117 -28.08 -19.83 2.66
C LYS A 117 -28.99 -20.20 3.83
N ASN A 118 -28.66 -19.74 5.04
CA ASN A 118 -29.41 -19.97 6.26
C ASN A 118 -30.22 -18.73 6.70
N LYS A 119 -31.04 -18.21 5.77
CA LYS A 119 -31.91 -17.00 5.89
C LYS A 119 -32.71 -16.84 7.19
N LYS A 120 -32.90 -17.90 7.99
CA LYS A 120 -33.65 -17.87 9.25
C LYS A 120 -32.89 -17.21 10.41
N ILE A 121 -31.57 -17.07 10.32
CA ILE A 121 -30.76 -16.50 11.41
C ILE A 121 -30.76 -14.96 11.38
N LEU A 122 -30.99 -14.36 10.22
CA LEU A 122 -30.97 -12.90 10.04
C LEU A 122 -32.39 -12.36 10.05
N LYS A 123 -32.83 -11.80 11.18
CA LYS A 123 -34.17 -11.19 11.32
C LYS A 123 -34.40 -9.96 10.42
N LYS A 124 -33.37 -9.44 9.73
CA LYS A 124 -33.50 -8.36 8.73
C LYS A 124 -32.60 -8.58 7.52
N GLY A 125 -33.12 -9.27 6.50
CA GLY A 125 -32.45 -9.54 5.22
C GLY A 125 -32.16 -8.33 4.32
N LYS A 126 -32.11 -7.10 4.84
CA LYS A 126 -31.73 -5.89 4.08
C LYS A 126 -30.21 -5.63 4.11
N VAL A 127 -29.57 -5.78 5.28
CA VAL A 127 -28.14 -5.44 5.45
C VAL A 127 -27.21 -6.43 4.74
N LEU A 128 -27.57 -7.73 4.72
CA LEU A 128 -26.80 -8.74 4.00
C LEU A 128 -26.92 -8.56 2.48
N LYS A 129 -28.12 -8.22 1.97
CA LYS A 129 -28.33 -8.00 0.54
C LYS A 129 -27.56 -6.80 0.00
N GLU A 130 -27.42 -5.72 0.75
CA GLU A 130 -26.57 -4.60 0.33
C GLU A 130 -25.07 -4.97 0.36
N LYS A 131 -24.60 -5.63 1.42
CA LYS A 131 -23.19 -6.08 1.51
C LYS A 131 -22.83 -7.19 0.51
N LEU A 132 -23.79 -8.04 0.15
CA LEU A 132 -23.65 -9.07 -0.87
C LEU A 132 -23.85 -8.51 -2.28
N GLU A 133 -24.80 -7.61 -2.55
CA GLU A 133 -24.94 -6.97 -3.87
C GLU A 133 -23.72 -6.13 -4.25
N ILE A 134 -23.05 -5.50 -3.27
CA ILE A 134 -21.78 -4.81 -3.49
C ILE A 134 -20.67 -5.81 -3.91
N LYS A 135 -20.72 -7.06 -3.44
CA LYS A 135 -19.78 -8.15 -3.81
C LYS A 135 -20.22 -8.94 -5.06
N GLU A 136 -21.52 -9.17 -5.28
CA GLU A 136 -22.11 -9.88 -6.42
C GLU A 136 -22.07 -9.03 -7.69
N LYS A 137 -22.27 -7.71 -7.63
CA LYS A 137 -22.03 -6.81 -8.79
C LYS A 137 -20.55 -6.75 -9.20
N GLY A 138 -19.65 -7.36 -8.41
CA GLY A 138 -18.25 -7.61 -8.73
C GLY A 138 -17.98 -8.91 -9.50
N LEU A 139 -18.94 -9.84 -9.58
CA LEU A 139 -18.83 -11.20 -10.14
C LEU A 139 -19.88 -11.44 -11.23
N PRO A 140 -19.51 -11.66 -12.51
CA PRO A 140 -20.49 -12.01 -13.52
C PRO A 140 -20.82 -13.51 -13.47
N GLY A 141 -22.05 -13.81 -13.07
CA GLY A 141 -22.87 -14.92 -13.53
C GLY A 141 -22.59 -16.29 -12.92
N GLN A 142 -23.51 -16.78 -12.08
CA GLN A 142 -23.88 -18.19 -12.03
C GLN A 142 -25.36 -18.34 -11.62
N GLU A 143 -26.23 -18.52 -12.61
CA GLU A 143 -27.38 -19.41 -12.41
C GLU A 143 -26.90 -20.86 -12.64
N GLY A 144 -27.34 -21.76 -11.77
CA GLY A 144 -27.45 -23.19 -12.10
C GLY A 144 -26.26 -24.08 -11.74
N ASN A 145 -26.38 -24.73 -10.59
CA ASN A 145 -25.80 -26.02 -10.20
C ASN A 145 -25.02 -26.82 -11.28
N LYS A 146 -23.74 -27.08 -11.01
CA LYS A 146 -23.15 -28.42 -10.73
C LYS A 146 -21.62 -28.34 -10.78
N PHE A 147 -21.01 -29.31 -10.10
CA PHE A 147 -19.60 -29.76 -10.18
C PHE A 147 -18.62 -29.28 -9.09
N VAL A 148 -18.40 -30.24 -8.17
CA VAL A 148 -17.09 -30.66 -7.69
C VAL A 148 -16.09 -30.66 -8.85
N HIS A 149 -15.11 -29.76 -8.80
CA HIS A 149 -13.80 -29.95 -9.39
C HIS A 149 -12.81 -29.12 -8.57
N GLU A 150 -11.60 -29.65 -8.36
CA GLU A 150 -10.47 -28.97 -7.75
C GLU A 150 -10.32 -27.56 -8.35
N VAL A 151 -10.73 -26.53 -7.60
CA VAL A 151 -10.59 -25.17 -8.12
C VAL A 151 -9.22 -24.64 -7.72
N LYS A 152 -8.21 -24.97 -8.52
CA LYS A 152 -7.15 -23.98 -8.79
C LYS A 152 -7.84 -22.79 -9.45
N HIS A 153 -8.31 -21.83 -8.65
CA HIS A 153 -8.92 -20.60 -9.17
C HIS A 153 -7.79 -19.71 -9.72
N PRO A 154 -7.61 -19.58 -11.05
CA PRO A 154 -6.59 -18.68 -11.60
C PRO A 154 -6.95 -17.20 -11.37
N HIS A 155 -8.13 -16.92 -10.81
CA HIS A 155 -8.58 -15.59 -10.40
C HIS A 155 -8.15 -15.22 -8.97
N TYR A 156 -7.93 -16.20 -8.08
CA TYR A 156 -7.53 -15.97 -6.68
C TYR A 156 -6.01 -15.70 -6.59
N ASP A 157 -5.21 -16.48 -7.30
CA ASP A 157 -3.76 -16.23 -7.46
C ASP A 157 -3.48 -14.85 -8.08
N LYS A 158 -4.37 -14.35 -8.95
CA LYS A 158 -4.22 -13.02 -9.55
C LYS A 158 -4.50 -11.90 -8.56
N TYR A 159 -5.54 -12.03 -7.72
CA TYR A 159 -5.89 -10.98 -6.76
C TYR A 159 -4.81 -10.83 -5.69
N THR A 160 -4.34 -11.94 -5.11
CA THR A 160 -3.23 -11.94 -4.15
C THR A 160 -1.94 -11.40 -4.77
N LYS A 161 -1.62 -11.80 -6.01
CA LYS A 161 -0.45 -11.24 -6.74
C LYS A 161 -0.59 -9.74 -6.99
N PHE A 162 -1.77 -9.27 -7.38
CA PHE A 162 -1.99 -7.84 -7.60
C PHE A 162 -1.91 -7.03 -6.29
N ASP A 163 -2.37 -7.58 -5.17
CA ASP A 163 -2.26 -6.91 -3.87
C ASP A 163 -0.81 -6.88 -3.35
N GLU A 164 -0.08 -7.99 -3.49
CA GLU A 164 1.37 -8.06 -3.21
C GLU A 164 2.16 -7.11 -4.09
N GLU A 165 1.88 -7.09 -5.40
CA GLU A 165 2.52 -6.18 -6.36
C GLU A 165 2.18 -4.72 -6.04
N ARG A 166 0.93 -4.43 -5.66
CA ARG A 166 0.52 -3.09 -5.20
C ARG A 166 1.31 -2.68 -3.96
N LYS A 167 1.40 -3.53 -2.94
CA LYS A 167 2.13 -3.25 -1.71
C LYS A 167 3.62 -3.01 -1.98
N PHE A 168 4.23 -3.85 -2.82
CA PHE A 168 5.60 -3.66 -3.28
C PHE A 168 5.80 -2.30 -3.98
N LEU A 169 4.87 -1.92 -4.87
CA LEU A 169 4.92 -0.62 -5.55
C LEU A 169 4.69 0.55 -4.58
N GLU A 170 3.84 0.40 -3.57
CA GLU A 170 3.62 1.41 -2.53
C GLU A 170 4.87 1.64 -1.67
N ASP A 171 5.57 0.58 -1.30
CA ASP A 171 6.82 0.68 -0.55
C ASP A 171 7.93 1.29 -1.42
N ARG A 172 8.05 0.84 -2.68
CA ARG A 172 8.96 1.44 -3.65
C ARG A 172 8.65 2.93 -3.90
N LEU A 173 7.38 3.34 -3.86
CA LEU A 173 6.97 4.73 -4.02
C LEU A 173 7.44 5.61 -2.84
N LYS A 174 7.50 5.06 -1.61
CA LYS A 174 8.01 5.77 -0.43
C LYS A 174 9.52 5.98 -0.52
N GLU A 175 10.25 5.00 -1.03
CA GLU A 175 11.72 5.02 -1.15
C GLU A 175 12.24 5.79 -2.37
N THR A 176 11.44 5.86 -3.44
CA THR A 176 11.83 6.56 -4.67
C THR A 176 11.93 8.06 -4.41
N ALA A 177 13.07 8.68 -4.66
CA ALA A 177 13.21 10.13 -4.57
C ALA A 177 12.72 10.85 -5.85
N ALA A 178 13.04 10.31 -7.02
CA ALA A 178 12.83 10.95 -8.31
C ALA A 178 11.34 11.07 -8.69
N LEU A 179 10.90 12.29 -9.00
CA LEU A 179 9.51 12.61 -9.32
C LEU A 179 8.96 11.86 -10.55
N PRO A 180 9.68 11.74 -11.67
CA PRO A 180 9.18 10.98 -12.82
C PRO A 180 8.88 9.52 -12.47
N LYS A 181 9.81 8.88 -11.76
CA LYS A 181 9.66 7.48 -11.30
C LYS A 181 8.48 7.33 -10.33
N LYS A 182 8.24 8.31 -9.43
CA LYS A 182 7.05 8.30 -8.57
C LYS A 182 5.75 8.31 -9.38
N ILE A 183 5.71 9.08 -10.47
CA ILE A 183 4.54 9.16 -11.36
C ILE A 183 4.36 7.83 -12.10
N GLU A 184 5.42 7.22 -12.62
CA GLU A 184 5.38 5.89 -13.26
C GLU A 184 4.88 4.79 -12.31
N ILE A 185 5.38 4.78 -11.07
CA ILE A 185 4.94 3.85 -10.04
C ILE A 185 3.45 4.05 -9.74
N LEU A 186 2.98 5.30 -9.59
CA LEU A 186 1.56 5.59 -9.40
C LEU A 186 0.69 5.17 -10.58
N ASN A 187 1.18 5.27 -11.82
CA ASN A 187 0.47 4.77 -12.99
C ASN A 187 0.36 3.23 -12.95
N SER A 188 1.41 2.55 -12.48
CA SER A 188 1.42 1.10 -12.32
C SER A 188 0.45 0.65 -11.22
N ILE A 189 0.43 1.36 -10.09
CA ILE A 189 -0.54 1.14 -9.00
C ILE A 189 -1.98 1.34 -9.52
N ASP A 190 -2.24 2.39 -10.30
CA ASP A 190 -3.57 2.62 -10.87
C ASP A 190 -4.03 1.49 -11.81
N GLN A 191 -3.12 0.94 -12.62
CA GLN A 191 -3.46 -0.21 -13.46
C GLN A 191 -3.86 -1.42 -12.62
N ILE A 192 -3.23 -1.59 -11.45
CA ILE A 192 -3.60 -2.62 -10.49
C ILE A 192 -4.95 -2.29 -9.84
N ASP A 193 -5.14 -1.09 -9.31
CA ASP A 193 -6.39 -0.68 -8.67
C ASP A 193 -7.58 -0.71 -9.64
N HIS A 194 -7.37 -0.43 -10.94
CA HIS A 194 -8.38 -0.64 -11.98
C HIS A 194 -8.76 -2.11 -12.16
N LYS A 195 -7.80 -3.03 -12.10
CA LYS A 195 -8.05 -4.49 -12.15
C LYS A 195 -8.75 -4.98 -10.87
N LEU A 196 -8.43 -4.38 -9.72
CA LEU A 196 -9.02 -4.68 -8.41
C LEU A 196 -10.38 -3.97 -8.18
N LYS A 197 -10.76 -3.03 -9.06
CA LYS A 197 -11.97 -2.18 -8.95
C LYS A 197 -11.99 -1.25 -7.72
N GLU A 198 -10.82 -0.86 -7.23
CA GLU A 198 -10.61 -0.02 -6.03
C GLU A 198 -10.76 1.49 -6.33
N LYS A 199 -11.98 1.93 -6.63
CA LYS A 199 -12.27 3.35 -6.98
C LYS A 199 -11.73 4.39 -5.99
N PRO A 200 -11.80 4.20 -4.66
CA PRO A 200 -11.25 5.16 -3.71
C PRO A 200 -9.73 5.34 -3.84
N ASN A 201 -9.00 4.24 -4.10
CA ASN A 201 -7.55 4.29 -4.26
C ASN A 201 -7.15 4.99 -5.56
N ILE A 202 -7.89 4.77 -6.65
CA ILE A 202 -7.68 5.46 -7.93
C ILE A 202 -7.80 6.98 -7.74
N GLU A 203 -8.83 7.46 -7.03
CA GLU A 203 -8.99 8.89 -6.78
C GLU A 203 -7.89 9.46 -5.88
N LYS A 204 -7.49 8.72 -4.83
CA LYS A 204 -6.35 9.07 -3.98
C LYS A 204 -5.05 9.18 -4.78
N ASN A 205 -4.78 8.22 -5.66
CA ASN A 205 -3.58 8.21 -6.50
C ASN A 205 -3.60 9.32 -7.55
N LYS A 206 -4.77 9.67 -8.09
CA LYS A 206 -4.95 10.83 -8.98
C LYS A 206 -4.56 12.14 -8.30
N GLN A 207 -4.96 12.34 -7.05
CA GLN A 207 -4.53 13.52 -6.27
C GLN A 207 -3.02 13.54 -6.03
N ARG A 208 -2.42 12.39 -5.70
CA ARG A 208 -0.95 12.25 -5.53
C ARG A 208 -0.20 12.54 -6.82
N ARG A 209 -0.66 12.03 -7.96
CA ARG A 209 -0.07 12.32 -9.28
C ARG A 209 -0.14 13.81 -9.61
N LYS A 210 -1.29 14.45 -9.38
CA LYS A 210 -1.43 15.90 -9.59
C LYS A 210 -0.41 16.68 -8.77
N LYS A 211 -0.21 16.31 -7.50
CA LYS A 211 0.82 16.90 -6.64
C LYS A 211 2.22 16.73 -7.24
N PHE A 212 2.61 15.52 -7.62
CA PHE A 212 3.94 15.27 -8.20
C PHE A 212 4.15 15.93 -9.56
N GLN A 213 3.11 16.05 -10.38
CA GLN A 213 3.17 16.77 -11.65
C GLN A 213 3.42 18.26 -11.45
N VAL A 214 2.73 18.89 -10.49
CA VAL A 214 2.97 20.30 -10.13
C VAL A 214 4.40 20.49 -9.61
N GLU A 215 4.88 19.59 -8.75
CA GLU A 215 6.25 19.64 -8.22
C GLU A 215 7.30 19.43 -9.32
N LEU A 216 7.03 18.54 -10.27
CA LEU A 216 7.89 18.29 -11.42
C LEU A 216 7.95 19.51 -12.34
N GLN A 217 6.80 20.13 -12.62
CA GLN A 217 6.74 21.34 -13.44
C GLN A 217 7.51 22.49 -12.79
N SER A 218 7.32 22.71 -11.49
CA SER A 218 8.09 23.71 -10.73
C SER A 218 9.59 23.42 -10.74
N THR A 219 9.98 22.13 -10.71
CA THR A 219 11.38 21.72 -10.80
C THR A 219 11.97 22.04 -12.18
N LYS A 220 11.23 21.77 -13.27
CA LYS A 220 11.63 22.13 -14.65
C LYS A 220 11.84 23.63 -14.81
N GLU A 221 10.91 24.44 -14.30
CA GLU A 221 11.01 25.91 -14.35
C GLU A 221 12.23 26.42 -13.59
N ARG A 222 12.49 25.89 -12.39
CA ARG A 222 13.67 26.25 -11.61
C ARG A 222 14.97 25.82 -12.27
N MET A 223 15.00 24.63 -12.87
CA MET A 223 16.16 24.17 -13.65
C MET A 223 16.45 25.12 -14.81
N LYS A 224 15.43 25.47 -15.59
CA LYS A 224 15.55 26.42 -16.69
C LYS A 224 16.09 27.76 -16.21
N TYR A 225 15.49 28.31 -15.16
CA TYR A 225 15.92 29.57 -14.56
C TYR A 225 17.40 29.52 -14.16
N PHE A 226 17.83 28.52 -13.40
CA PHE A 226 19.22 28.45 -12.92
C PHE A 226 20.23 28.22 -14.06
N LEU A 227 19.87 27.43 -15.08
CA LEU A 227 20.76 27.27 -16.23
C LEU A 227 20.91 28.57 -17.01
N GLU A 228 19.81 29.29 -17.24
CA GLU A 228 19.81 30.58 -17.91
C GLU A 228 20.65 31.60 -17.14
N GLN A 229 20.46 31.70 -15.81
CA GLN A 229 21.27 32.56 -14.94
C GLN A 229 22.76 32.17 -14.96
N THR A 230 23.07 30.87 -15.02
CA THR A 230 24.45 30.39 -15.14
C THR A 230 25.10 30.91 -16.41
N LYS A 231 24.44 30.72 -17.57
CA LYS A 231 24.99 31.14 -18.88
C LYS A 231 25.12 32.67 -18.95
N GLN A 232 24.13 33.40 -18.44
CA GLN A 232 24.18 34.86 -18.36
C GLN A 232 25.34 35.33 -17.46
N ALA A 233 25.52 34.71 -16.29
CA ALA A 233 26.61 35.05 -15.38
C ALA A 233 27.99 34.81 -16.02
N ILE A 234 28.18 33.67 -16.71
CA ILE A 234 29.43 33.38 -17.44
C ILE A 234 29.70 34.47 -18.49
N ASN A 235 28.71 34.80 -19.32
CA ASN A 235 28.88 35.79 -20.37
C ASN A 235 29.20 37.18 -19.79
N ARG A 236 28.53 37.59 -18.71
CA ARG A 236 28.85 38.85 -18.00
C ARG A 236 30.27 38.82 -17.47
N SER A 237 30.69 37.75 -16.79
CA SER A 237 32.04 37.63 -16.25
C SER A 237 33.12 37.74 -17.33
N ILE A 238 32.93 37.09 -18.47
CA ILE A 238 33.86 37.16 -19.61
C ILE A 238 33.93 38.58 -20.18
N GLN A 239 32.79 39.25 -20.37
CA GLN A 239 32.74 40.62 -20.87
C GLN A 239 33.44 41.62 -19.93
N HIS A 240 33.36 41.40 -18.61
CA HIS A 240 33.96 42.28 -17.59
C HIS A 240 35.42 41.93 -17.26
N SER A 241 35.99 40.87 -17.84
CA SER A 241 37.34 40.39 -17.53
C SER A 241 38.47 41.35 -17.94
N LYS A 242 38.19 42.36 -18.79
CA LYS A 242 39.12 43.43 -19.21
C LYS A 242 40.54 42.94 -19.55
N GLY A 243 40.65 41.85 -20.32
CA GLY A 243 41.94 41.32 -20.80
C GLY A 243 42.63 40.33 -19.86
N LYS A 244 42.01 39.96 -18.72
CA LYS A 244 42.46 38.85 -17.89
C LYS A 244 42.29 37.52 -18.62
N LEU A 245 43.12 36.53 -18.24
CA LEU A 245 42.91 35.15 -18.69
C LEU A 245 41.54 34.66 -18.19
N ILE A 246 40.87 33.81 -19.00
CA ILE A 246 39.56 33.25 -18.63
C ILE A 246 39.63 32.57 -17.25
N TYR A 247 40.74 31.86 -16.97
CA TYR A 247 40.98 31.21 -15.69
C TYR A 247 40.98 32.17 -14.49
N GLU A 248 41.42 33.41 -14.67
CA GLU A 248 41.50 34.43 -13.61
C GLU A 248 40.18 35.18 -13.39
N THR A 249 39.19 34.96 -14.26
CA THR A 249 37.90 35.66 -14.23
C THR A 249 37.02 35.18 -13.06
N ASP A 250 36.25 36.08 -12.42
CA ASP A 250 35.34 35.71 -11.32
C ASP A 250 34.05 35.06 -11.87
N PHE A 251 33.78 33.83 -11.45
CA PHE A 251 32.60 33.05 -11.83
C PHE A 251 31.71 32.67 -10.64
N LYS A 252 31.79 33.38 -9.50
CA LYS A 252 31.03 33.04 -8.29
C LYS A 252 29.52 32.92 -8.53
N ASP A 253 28.92 33.84 -9.30
CA ASP A 253 27.49 33.79 -9.61
C ASP A 253 27.15 32.60 -10.52
N ALA A 254 28.01 32.31 -11.50
CA ALA A 254 27.85 31.14 -12.34
C ALA A 254 27.95 29.84 -11.53
N TYR A 255 28.88 29.78 -10.57
CA TYR A 255 29.01 28.68 -9.62
C TYR A 255 27.71 28.46 -8.82
N LEU A 256 27.16 29.50 -8.19
CA LEU A 256 25.96 29.38 -7.35
C LEU A 256 24.76 28.88 -8.16
N ASN A 257 24.58 29.41 -9.36
CA ASN A 257 23.49 29.02 -10.24
C ASN A 257 23.68 27.60 -10.79
N LEU A 258 24.89 27.22 -11.21
CA LEU A 258 25.18 25.87 -11.72
C LEU A 258 25.07 24.81 -10.63
N TYR A 259 25.49 25.14 -9.40
CA TYR A 259 25.30 24.27 -8.24
C TYR A 259 23.83 24.08 -7.90
N SER A 260 23.02 25.15 -8.01
CA SER A 260 21.58 25.09 -7.82
C SER A 260 20.89 24.25 -8.90
N PHE A 261 21.24 24.48 -10.17
CA PHE A 261 20.78 23.68 -11.31
C PHE A 261 21.10 22.19 -11.13
N SER A 262 22.36 21.86 -10.86
CA SER A 262 22.82 20.48 -10.69
C SER A 262 22.10 19.77 -9.54
N SER A 263 21.82 20.48 -8.45
CA SER A 263 21.08 19.91 -7.32
C SER A 263 19.62 19.59 -7.67
N LYS A 264 19.01 20.28 -8.65
CA LYS A 264 17.66 19.96 -9.13
C LYS A 264 17.61 18.69 -9.97
N LEU A 265 18.71 18.29 -10.60
CA LEU A 265 18.79 17.06 -11.41
C LEU A 265 18.51 15.78 -10.58
N LYS A 266 18.81 15.79 -9.27
CA LYS A 266 18.45 14.69 -8.38
C LYS A 266 16.95 14.43 -8.29
N PHE A 267 16.15 15.50 -8.31
CA PHE A 267 14.68 15.39 -8.22
C PHE A 267 14.06 14.75 -9.47
N ILE A 268 14.79 14.73 -10.59
CA ILE A 268 14.38 14.05 -11.82
C ILE A 268 15.11 12.72 -12.03
N GLY A 269 15.93 12.29 -11.07
CA GLY A 269 16.63 11.00 -11.10
C GLY A 269 17.93 10.98 -11.93
N ARG A 270 18.53 12.14 -12.18
CA ARG A 270 19.79 12.28 -12.94
C ARG A 270 20.98 12.54 -12.00
N ASP A 271 21.29 11.55 -11.17
CA ASP A 271 22.43 11.63 -10.23
C ASP A 271 23.78 11.68 -10.95
N ASP A 272 23.86 11.06 -12.13
CA ASP A 272 25.00 11.13 -13.05
C ASP A 272 25.32 12.57 -13.45
N LEU A 273 24.31 13.29 -13.95
CA LEU A 273 24.47 14.68 -14.39
C LEU A 273 24.60 15.63 -13.20
N CYS A 274 23.94 15.34 -12.07
CA CYS A 274 24.11 16.09 -10.84
C CYS A 274 25.59 16.11 -10.42
N THR A 275 26.23 14.95 -10.35
CA THR A 275 27.64 14.82 -9.97
C THR A 275 28.54 15.57 -10.96
N LYS A 276 28.36 15.32 -12.26
CA LYS A 276 29.13 15.95 -13.33
C LYS A 276 29.06 17.47 -13.31
N TYR A 277 27.86 18.04 -13.17
CA TYR A 277 27.70 19.51 -13.20
C TYR A 277 28.07 20.17 -11.88
N ARG A 278 28.05 19.42 -10.76
CA ARG A 278 28.66 19.89 -9.51
C ARG A 278 30.18 19.99 -9.62
N GLU A 279 30.84 19.04 -10.30
CA GLU A 279 32.27 19.16 -10.59
C GLU A 279 32.56 20.38 -11.45
N PHE A 280 31.77 20.62 -12.50
CA PHE A 280 31.90 21.84 -13.30
C PHE A 280 31.75 23.10 -12.44
N ALA A 281 30.75 23.15 -11.56
CA ALA A 281 30.58 24.26 -10.63
C ALA A 281 31.80 24.43 -9.71
N LYS A 282 32.32 23.33 -9.14
CA LYS A 282 33.53 23.38 -8.30
C LYS A 282 34.73 23.93 -9.04
N ILE A 283 34.96 23.50 -10.28
CA ILE A 283 36.06 24.01 -11.10
C ILE A 283 35.96 25.53 -11.26
N LEU A 284 34.76 26.09 -11.45
CA LEU A 284 34.57 27.55 -11.58
C LEU A 284 35.04 28.36 -10.37
N ILE A 285 34.97 27.79 -9.16
CA ILE A 285 35.27 28.50 -7.91
C ILE A 285 36.61 28.09 -7.30
N GLU A 286 36.92 26.80 -7.27
CA GLU A 286 38.15 26.25 -6.67
C GLU A 286 39.37 26.50 -7.55
N LYS A 287 39.18 26.51 -8.88
CA LYS A 287 40.23 26.75 -9.88
C LYS A 287 41.52 25.98 -9.55
N PRO A 288 41.51 24.65 -9.60
CA PRO A 288 42.70 23.87 -9.32
C PRO A 288 43.71 24.03 -10.49
N GLU A 289 45.00 24.08 -10.18
CA GLU A 289 46.08 24.41 -11.14
C GLU A 289 46.15 23.42 -12.31
N ASP A 290 45.87 22.14 -12.06
CA ASP A 290 45.85 21.08 -13.07
C ASP A 290 44.76 21.28 -14.14
N GLN A 291 43.74 22.10 -13.86
CA GLN A 291 42.64 22.41 -14.77
C GLN A 291 42.81 23.69 -15.57
N GLU A 292 43.88 24.48 -15.37
CA GLU A 292 44.07 25.77 -16.04
C GLU A 292 43.95 25.66 -17.57
N ARG A 293 44.63 24.67 -18.17
CA ARG A 293 44.62 24.42 -19.62
C ARG A 293 43.26 23.95 -20.14
N ASN A 294 42.44 23.34 -19.28
CA ASN A 294 41.13 22.79 -19.65
C ASN A 294 39.95 23.70 -19.26
N PHE A 295 40.21 24.81 -18.57
CA PHE A 295 39.17 25.66 -18.02
C PHE A 295 38.25 26.23 -19.10
N SER A 296 38.80 26.68 -20.23
CA SER A 296 38.02 27.14 -21.39
C SER A 296 37.10 26.06 -21.95
N ASN A 297 37.52 24.79 -21.93
CA ASN A 297 36.69 23.66 -22.34
C ASN A 297 35.55 23.41 -21.35
N VAL A 298 35.78 23.60 -20.05
CA VAL A 298 34.73 23.50 -19.02
C VAL A 298 33.68 24.59 -19.23
N ILE A 299 34.10 25.84 -19.43
CA ILE A 299 33.21 26.97 -19.73
C ILE A 299 32.37 26.68 -20.97
N LYS A 300 33.00 26.22 -22.06
CA LYS A 300 32.31 25.85 -23.29
C LYS A 300 31.27 24.76 -23.04
N LYS A 301 31.63 23.69 -22.32
CA LYS A 301 30.71 22.61 -21.96
C LYS A 301 29.51 23.09 -21.16
N ILE A 302 29.67 24.09 -20.28
CA ILE A 302 28.56 24.69 -19.51
C ILE A 302 27.65 25.52 -20.43
N LEU A 303 28.22 26.32 -21.33
CA LEU A 303 27.46 27.14 -22.28
C LEU A 303 26.69 26.27 -23.30
N ASP A 304 27.26 25.12 -23.67
CA ASP A 304 26.67 24.15 -24.60
C ASP A 304 25.58 23.26 -23.95
N LEU A 305 25.33 23.39 -22.64
CA LEU A 305 24.25 22.64 -21.99
C LEU A 305 22.89 22.96 -22.62
N SER A 306 22.12 21.90 -22.88
CA SER A 306 20.80 22.01 -23.49
C SER A 306 19.86 22.86 -22.64
N GLU A 307 19.16 23.79 -23.29
CA GLU A 307 18.10 24.61 -22.67
C GLU A 307 16.73 23.94 -22.74
N ASP A 308 16.60 22.89 -23.54
CA ASP A 308 15.43 22.03 -23.53
C ASP A 308 15.45 21.15 -22.27
N MET A 309 14.58 21.47 -21.32
CA MET A 309 14.48 20.72 -20.07
C MET A 309 14.07 19.26 -20.31
N GLU A 310 13.33 18.95 -21.37
CA GLU A 310 12.91 17.58 -21.67
C GLU A 310 14.10 16.68 -22.04
N SER A 311 15.18 17.26 -22.58
CA SER A 311 16.40 16.52 -22.91
C SER A 311 17.05 15.83 -21.69
N TYR A 312 16.81 16.32 -20.48
CA TYR A 312 17.35 15.74 -19.24
C TYR A 312 16.55 14.54 -18.72
N PHE A 313 15.37 14.29 -19.27
CA PHE A 313 14.49 13.17 -18.91
C PHE A 313 14.69 11.93 -19.79
N LYS A 314 15.61 12.00 -20.76
CA LYS A 314 16.05 10.87 -21.61
C LYS A 314 17.22 10.14 -20.97
#